data_AF-Q7YQF1-F1
#
_entry.id   AF-Q7YQF1-F1
#
_cell.length_a   1.000
_cell.length_b   1.000
_cell.length_c   1.000
_cell.angle_alpha   90.00
_cell.angle_beta   90.00
_cell.angle_gamma   90.00
#
_symmetry.space_group_name_H-M   'P 1'
#
loop_
_entity.id
_entity.type
_entity.pdbx_description
1 polymer ?
#
loop_
_entity_poly.entity_id
_entity_poly.type
_entity_poly.pdbx_seq_one_letter_code
_entity_poly.pdbx_strand_id
1 'polypeptide(L)' 'VCEHSKENLMTPSNMGVIFGPTLMRAQEDTVAAMMNIKFQNIVVEILIEHFGK' A
#
# COMPACT_ATOMS: atom_id res chain seq x y z
N VAL A 1 6.22 -11.49 -5.38
CA VAL A 1 6.21 -10.29 -6.26
C VAL A 1 7.35 -9.35 -5.91
N CYS A 2 7.38 -8.76 -4.70
CA CYS A 2 8.44 -7.82 -4.28
C CYS A 2 9.87 -8.39 -4.29
N GLU A 3 10.02 -9.69 -4.02
CA GLU A 3 11.32 -10.39 -4.11
C GLU A 3 11.92 -10.36 -5.52
N HIS A 4 11.08 -10.19 -6.56
CA HIS A 4 11.48 -10.12 -7.97
C HIS A 4 11.53 -8.67 -8.48
N SER A 5 11.61 -7.69 -7.57
CA SER A 5 11.62 -6.26 -7.89
C SER A 5 12.77 -5.82 -8.79
N LYS A 6 13.86 -6.60 -8.87
CA LYS A 6 14.95 -6.37 -9.84
C LYS A 6 14.51 -6.48 -11.29
N GLU A 7 13.48 -7.29 -11.58
CA GLU A 7 13.00 -7.55 -12.94
C GLU A 7 11.68 -6.82 -13.21
N ASN A 8 10.76 -6.82 -12.23
CA ASN A 8 9.42 -6.24 -12.40
C ASN A 8 9.27 -4.81 -11.84
N LEU A 9 10.30 -4.28 -11.17
CA LEU A 9 10.32 -2.94 -10.57
C LEU A 9 9.24 -2.70 -9.51
N MET A 10 8.62 -3.75 -8.96
CA MET A 10 7.58 -3.66 -7.94
C MET A 10 8.17 -3.78 -6.54
N THR A 11 8.61 -2.65 -5.98
CA THR A 11 9.01 -2.55 -4.56
C THR A 11 7.80 -2.67 -3.62
N PRO A 12 7.99 -2.95 -2.31
CA PRO A 12 6.93 -2.88 -1.31
C PRO A 12 6.17 -1.56 -1.34
N SER A 13 6.85 -0.42 -1.49
CA SER A 13 6.21 0.90 -1.62
C SER A 13 5.34 1.01 -2.87
N ASN A 14 5.81 0.52 -4.03
CA ASN A 14 5.00 0.49 -5.26
C ASN A 14 3.74 -0.36 -5.09
N MET A 15 3.85 -1.48 -4.38
CA MET A 15 2.70 -2.33 -4.04
C MET A 15 1.77 -1.63 -3.05
N GLY A 16 2.30 -0.91 -2.06
CA GLY A 16 1.53 -0.09 -1.13
C GLY A 16 0.67 0.95 -1.84
N VAL A 17 1.20 1.61 -2.87
CA VAL A 17 0.44 2.58 -3.68
C VAL A 17 -0.72 1.93 -4.45
N ILE A 18 -0.51 0.74 -5.04
CA ILE A 18 -1.54 0.06 -5.83
C ILE A 18 -2.63 -0.55 -4.94
N PHE A 19 -2.22 -1.19 -3.84
CA PHE A 19 -3.12 -1.97 -3.00
C PHE A 19 -3.70 -1.18 -1.82
N GLY A 20 -3.03 -0.13 -1.34
CA GLY A 20 -3.48 0.73 -0.24
C GLY A 20 -4.93 1.19 -0.41
N PRO A 21 -5.27 1.89 -1.51
CA PRO A 21 -6.63 2.37 -1.75
C PRO A 21 -7.65 1.23 -1.97
N THR A 22 -7.20 0.11 -2.54
CA THR A 22 -8.07 -1.02 -2.88
C THR A 22 -8.45 -1.83 -1.65
N LEU A 23 -7.49 -2.06 -0.73
CA LEU A 23 -7.67 -2.87 0.48
C LEU A 23 -8.26 -2.07 1.65
N MET A 24 -8.09 -0.74 1.66
CA MET A 24 -8.47 0.12 2.79
C MET A 24 -9.47 1.20 2.38
N ARG A 25 -10.58 0.80 1.76
CA ARG A 25 -11.63 1.74 1.33
C ARG A 25 -12.21 2.51 2.52
N ALA A 26 -12.27 3.83 2.41
CA ALA A 26 -12.97 4.67 3.39
C ALA A 26 -14.48 4.45 3.30
N GLN A 27 -15.18 4.53 4.44
CA GLN A 27 -16.64 4.42 4.47
C GLN A 27 -17.35 5.61 3.82
N GLU A 28 -16.67 6.77 3.77
CA GLU A 28 -17.18 8.01 3.20
C GLU A 28 -16.13 8.68 2.30
N ASP A 29 -16.55 9.18 1.13
CA ASP A 29 -15.70 9.89 0.17
C ASP A 29 -15.55 11.38 0.54
N THR A 30 -14.90 11.64 1.67
CA THR A 30 -14.63 13.00 2.16
C THR A 30 -13.20 13.45 1.86
N VAL A 31 -12.96 14.76 1.83
CA VAL A 31 -11.60 15.33 1.68
C VAL A 31 -10.66 14.90 2.81
N ALA A 32 -11.21 14.67 4.01
CA ALA A 32 -10.46 14.11 5.14
C ALA A 32 -10.05 12.65 4.88
N ALA A 33 -10.93 11.84 4.28
CA ALA A 33 -10.60 10.47 3.89
C ALA A 33 -9.50 10.41 2.82
N MET A 34 -9.43 11.39 1.91
CA MET A 34 -8.33 11.50 0.94
C MET A 34 -6.96 11.77 1.59
N MET A 35 -6.91 12.51 2.71
CA MET A 35 -5.65 12.70 3.45
C MET A 35 -5.10 11.39 4.04
N ASN A 36 -5.98 10.41 4.25
CA ASN A 36 -5.60 9.10 4.79
C ASN A 36 -5.03 8.14 3.74
N ILE A 37 -5.12 8.46 2.45
CA ILE A 37 -4.59 7.60 1.37
C ILE A 37 -3.08 7.36 1.53
N LYS A 38 -2.32 8.39 1.94
CA LYS A 38 -0.87 8.23 2.21
C LYS A 38 -0.61 7.21 3.32
N PHE A 39 -1.46 7.19 4.35
CA PHE A 39 -1.34 6.23 5.44
C PHE A 39 -1.75 4.82 5.02
N GLN A 40 -2.75 4.67 4.15
CA GLN A 40 -3.14 3.37 3.60
C GLN A 40 -2.00 2.70 2.84
N ASN A 41 -1.26 3.47 2.04
CA ASN A 41 -0.10 2.96 1.30
C ASN A 41 1.00 2.48 2.27
N ILE A 42 1.29 3.27 3.31
CA ILE A 42 2.29 2.93 4.34
C ILE A 42 1.89 1.65 5.09
N VAL A 43 0.62 1.50 5.45
CA VAL A 43 0.13 0.29 6.14
C VAL A 43 0.36 -0.95 5.28
N VAL A 44 0.01 -0.90 3.98
CA VAL A 44 0.22 -2.04 3.08
C VAL A 44 1.71 -2.32 2.86
N GLU A 45 2.53 -1.29 2.75
CA GLU A 45 4.00 -1.44 2.66
C GLU A 45 4.57 -2.15 3.89
N ILE A 46 4.20 -1.72 5.10
CA ILE A 46 4.64 -2.36 6.36
C ILE A 46 4.18 -3.82 6.41
N LEU A 47 2.94 -4.11 6.02
CA LEU A 47 2.40 -5.48 5.99
C LEU A 47 3.21 -6.37 5.05
N ILE A 48 3.63 -5.87 3.89
CA ILE A 48 4.45 -6.60 2.93
C ILE A 48 5.88 -6.81 3.45
N GLU A 49 6.51 -5.79 4.03
CA GLU A 49 7.89 -5.87 4.55
C GLU A 49 8.05 -6.82 5.75
N HIS A 50 6.98 -7.00 6.52
CA HIS A 50 6.98 -7.82 7.73
C HIS A 50 6.25 -9.15 7.55
N PHE A 51 5.79 -9.46 6.34
CA PHE A 51 5.13 -10.73 6.06
C PHE A 51 6.14 -11.89 6.18
N GLY A 52 6.01 -12.69 7.24
CA GLY A 52 6.88 -13.84 7.50
C GLY A 52 8.07 -13.59 8.45
N LYS A 53 8.12 -12.42 9.10
CA LYS A 53 8.85 -12.27 10.38
C LYS A 53 8.03 -12.80 11.55
#